data_AF-T1CS49-F1
#
_entry.id   AF-T1CS49-F1
#
_cell.length_a   1.000
_cell.length_b   1.000
_cell.length_c   1.000
_cell.angle_alpha   90.00
_cell.angle_beta   90.00
_cell.angle_gamma   90.00
#
_symmetry.space_group_name_H-M   'P 1'
#
loop_
_entity.id
_entity.type
_entity.pdbx_description
1 polymer ?
#
loop_
_entity_poly.entity_id
_entity_poly.type
_entity_poly.pdbx_seq_one_letter_code
_entity_poly.pdbx_strand_id
1 'polypeptide(L)'
;MATATSFKIRVPKSRTGGLPELTRGGVSRAEPKKEANLPGGSSDLPGTYITAVPPLAEAAMTEVEFLAVQPPYSFARLSYNERKKEYLYEVIEPQLSPNEAQLLKHLKQTLVHILGSEGTIMGSADKRAYLRASVENYLKTRGVTLSPLSTERINYYILRDFVGYGPVDVLIGDESIEDISCDGVEIPLYVFHKRYESVKTNVIFDSEDVLNSFVVSLGQRCGKQVSVSNPILDGTTPEGHRVQATYAREVTTRGAASPIRRFKEKPF
;
A
#
# COMPACT_ATOMS: atom_id res chain seq x y z
N MET A 1 -9.29 17.96 11.88
CA MET A 1 -10.17 16.84 11.51
C MET A 1 -9.43 16.01 10.49
N ALA A 2 -9.04 14.76 10.81
CA ALA A 2 -8.23 13.93 9.93
C ALA A 2 -9.10 12.86 9.27
N THR A 3 -9.41 13.07 8.00
CA THR A 3 -10.20 12.18 7.14
C THR A 3 -9.31 11.00 6.74
N ALA A 4 -9.54 9.82 7.31
CA ALA A 4 -8.81 8.62 6.92
C ALA A 4 -9.36 8.10 5.59
N THR A 5 -8.49 7.88 4.61
CA THR A 5 -8.90 7.61 3.23
C THR A 5 -8.48 6.22 2.79
N SER A 6 -9.40 5.54 2.13
CA SER A 6 -9.17 4.30 1.41
C SER A 6 -8.47 4.62 0.09
N PHE A 7 -7.31 4.00 -0.15
CA PHE A 7 -6.68 4.00 -1.46
C PHE A 7 -7.40 2.97 -2.34
N LYS A 8 -7.75 3.31 -3.58
CA LYS A 8 -8.21 2.33 -4.56
C LYS A 8 -7.11 2.08 -5.59
N ILE A 9 -6.62 0.85 -5.62
CA ILE A 9 -5.95 0.30 -6.81
C ILE A 9 -7.04 0.09 -7.87
N ARG A 10 -7.10 0.95 -8.88
CA ARG A 10 -8.12 0.86 -9.92
C ARG A 10 -7.66 -0.09 -11.03
N VAL A 11 -8.07 -1.36 -10.94
CA VAL A 11 -7.97 -2.33 -12.05
C VAL A 11 -9.17 -2.15 -12.99
N PRO A 12 -9.00 -2.13 -14.33
CA PRO A 12 -10.11 -2.03 -15.26
C PRO A 12 -11.00 -3.30 -15.21
N LYS A 13 -12.33 -3.11 -15.10
CA LYS A 13 -13.31 -4.21 -15.03
C LYS A 13 -13.43 -4.95 -16.36
N SER A 14 -13.17 -6.26 -16.38
CA SER A 14 -13.68 -7.15 -17.43
C SER A 14 -15.15 -7.49 -17.18
N ARG A 15 -15.95 -7.56 -18.25
CA ARG A 15 -17.40 -7.82 -18.21
C ARG A 15 -17.69 -9.25 -17.75
N THR A 16 -18.47 -9.43 -16.69
CA THR A 16 -18.98 -10.72 -16.22
C THR A 16 -20.25 -11.11 -16.99
N GLY A 17 -20.26 -12.31 -17.59
CA GLY A 17 -21.44 -12.96 -18.17
C GLY A 17 -21.92 -14.14 -17.31
N GLY A 18 -23.22 -14.12 -16.98
CA GLY A 18 -24.17 -15.20 -16.66
C GLY A 18 -23.73 -16.50 -15.97
N LEU A 19 -24.30 -16.76 -14.79
CA LEU A 19 -24.46 -18.09 -14.18
C LEU A 19 -25.72 -18.82 -14.71
N PRO A 20 -25.77 -20.17 -14.60
CA PRO A 20 -27.01 -20.85 -14.21
C PRO A 20 -26.84 -21.88 -13.07
N GLU A 21 -27.99 -22.27 -12.50
CA GLU A 21 -28.25 -22.96 -11.23
C GLU A 21 -28.05 -24.50 -11.14
N LEU A 22 -27.73 -24.91 -9.89
CA LEU A 22 -28.05 -26.11 -9.06
C LEU A 22 -28.75 -27.38 -9.61
N THR A 23 -28.30 -28.55 -9.10
CA THR A 23 -29.15 -29.62 -8.51
C THR A 23 -28.40 -30.49 -7.46
N ARG A 24 -29.17 -31.20 -6.60
CA ARG A 24 -28.82 -31.87 -5.32
C ARG A 24 -28.55 -33.39 -5.44
N GLY A 25 -27.83 -33.95 -4.45
CA GLY A 25 -28.15 -35.28 -3.90
C GLY A 25 -27.00 -36.13 -3.31
N GLY A 26 -27.14 -36.60 -2.06
CA GLY A 26 -26.58 -37.88 -1.57
C GLY A 26 -25.60 -37.83 -0.39
N VAL A 27 -25.96 -38.46 0.74
CA VAL A 27 -25.21 -38.54 2.01
C VAL A 27 -24.64 -39.96 2.22
N SER A 28 -23.41 -40.11 2.73
CA SER A 28 -22.99 -41.28 3.55
C SER A 28 -21.77 -40.97 4.46
N ARG A 29 -21.83 -41.50 5.70
CA ARG A 29 -20.85 -41.52 6.82
C ARG A 29 -19.88 -42.73 6.61
N ALA A 30 -18.65 -42.89 7.13
CA ALA A 30 -17.96 -42.42 8.35
C ALA A 30 -16.40 -42.59 8.29
N GLU A 31 -15.67 -41.65 8.94
CA GLU A 31 -14.43 -41.70 9.79
C GLU A 31 -13.12 -42.45 9.39
N PRO A 32 -11.94 -42.12 9.99
CA PRO A 32 -11.28 -40.81 10.14
C PRO A 32 -9.78 -40.83 9.73
N LYS A 33 -9.11 -39.67 9.79
CA LYS A 33 -7.64 -39.38 9.67
C LYS A 33 -7.14 -38.89 8.30
N LYS A 34 -6.88 -37.58 8.21
CA LYS A 34 -5.54 -36.95 8.12
C LYS A 34 -5.73 -35.43 7.94
N GLU A 35 -4.74 -34.67 8.38
CA GLU A 35 -4.68 -33.20 8.41
C GLU A 35 -5.43 -32.54 7.25
N ALA A 36 -6.44 -31.74 7.60
CA ALA A 36 -7.29 -31.07 6.63
C ALA A 36 -6.54 -29.93 5.95
N ASN A 37 -5.97 -30.25 4.78
CA ASN A 37 -5.87 -29.32 3.66
C ASN A 37 -7.25 -28.65 3.47
N LEU A 38 -7.36 -27.36 3.76
CA LEU A 38 -8.53 -26.56 3.43
C LEU A 38 -8.56 -26.32 1.90
N PRO A 39 -9.76 -26.31 1.28
CA PRO A 39 -9.91 -26.58 -0.14
C PRO A 39 -9.46 -25.40 -1.00
N GLY A 40 -8.84 -25.75 -2.14
CA GLY A 40 -8.34 -24.82 -3.13
C GLY A 40 -9.40 -23.86 -3.66
N GLY A 41 -9.08 -22.58 -3.62
CA GLY A 41 -9.59 -21.61 -4.58
C GLY A 41 -8.76 -21.74 -5.85
N SER A 42 -9.37 -22.20 -6.93
CA SER A 42 -8.79 -22.16 -8.27
C SER A 42 -8.45 -20.72 -8.65
N SER A 43 -7.18 -20.44 -8.91
CA SER A 43 -6.78 -19.45 -9.93
C SER A 43 -5.29 -19.56 -10.15
N ASP A 44 -4.88 -19.89 -11.37
CA ASP A 44 -3.50 -19.86 -11.89
C ASP A 44 -2.95 -18.42 -11.97
N LEU A 45 -3.14 -17.64 -10.91
CA LEU A 45 -2.61 -16.29 -10.79
C LEU A 45 -1.28 -16.38 -10.03
N PRO A 46 -0.19 -15.78 -10.55
CA PRO A 46 1.04 -15.62 -9.78
C PRO A 46 0.74 -14.88 -8.46
N GLY A 47 1.55 -15.09 -7.41
CA GLY A 47 1.40 -14.42 -6.12
C GLY A 47 1.34 -15.37 -4.92
N THR A 48 0.78 -14.88 -3.82
CA THR A 48 0.66 -15.62 -2.55
C THR A 48 -0.81 -15.75 -2.14
N TYR A 49 -1.07 -16.58 -1.14
CA TYR A 49 -2.41 -16.70 -0.55
C TYR A 49 -2.93 -15.39 0.06
N ILE A 50 -2.04 -14.42 0.37
CA ILE A 50 -2.39 -13.11 0.90
C ILE A 50 -2.64 -12.11 -0.23
N THR A 51 -1.73 -12.09 -1.21
CA THR A 51 -1.71 -11.12 -2.31
C THR A 51 -1.66 -11.85 -3.64
N ALA A 52 -2.80 -11.85 -4.34
CA ALA A 52 -2.88 -12.31 -5.71
C ALA A 52 -2.29 -11.26 -6.65
N VAL A 53 -1.43 -11.67 -7.58
CA VAL A 53 -0.93 -10.82 -8.66
C VAL A 53 -2.01 -10.77 -9.73
N PRO A 54 -2.57 -9.58 -10.05
CA PRO A 54 -3.57 -9.47 -11.10
C PRO A 54 -2.95 -9.80 -12.47
N PRO A 55 -3.74 -10.28 -13.44
CA PRO A 55 -3.28 -10.37 -14.82
C PRO A 55 -2.96 -8.97 -15.37
N LEU A 56 -2.20 -8.90 -16.46
CA LEU A 56 -1.92 -7.64 -17.13
C LEU A 56 -3.22 -6.97 -17.60
N ALA A 57 -3.31 -5.65 -17.41
CA ALA A 57 -4.54 -4.89 -17.65
C ALA A 57 -4.94 -4.85 -19.13
N GLU A 58 -3.98 -4.94 -20.05
CA GLU A 58 -4.19 -4.90 -21.49
C GLU A 58 -3.43 -6.04 -22.18
N ALA A 59 -4.04 -6.65 -23.20
CA ALA A 59 -3.40 -7.73 -23.98
C ALA A 59 -2.14 -7.29 -24.75
N ALA A 60 -1.94 -5.98 -24.95
CA ALA A 60 -0.74 -5.43 -25.58
C ALA A 60 0.38 -5.12 -24.57
N MET A 61 0.17 -5.43 -23.29
CA MET A 61 1.22 -5.33 -22.28
C MET A 61 2.01 -6.63 -22.22
N THR A 62 3.32 -6.49 -22.01
CA THR A 62 4.24 -7.59 -21.71
C THR A 62 4.89 -7.31 -20.37
N GLU A 63 5.06 -8.36 -19.55
CA GLU A 63 5.82 -8.26 -18.31
C GLU A 63 7.31 -8.17 -18.64
N VAL A 64 7.99 -7.21 -18.03
CA VAL A 64 9.42 -6.94 -18.24
C VAL A 64 10.21 -7.37 -17.01
N GLU A 65 9.77 -6.96 -15.82
CA GLU A 65 10.38 -7.32 -14.54
C GLU A 65 9.31 -7.58 -13.49
N PHE A 66 9.58 -8.52 -12.58
CA PHE A 66 8.75 -8.81 -11.42
C PHE A 66 9.62 -8.92 -10.17
N LEU A 67 9.30 -8.13 -9.15
CA LEU A 67 10.06 -8.00 -7.91
C LEU A 67 9.18 -8.32 -6.72
N ALA A 68 9.70 -9.15 -5.80
CA ALA A 68 9.08 -9.40 -4.52
C ALA A 68 9.68 -8.45 -3.48
N VAL A 69 8.90 -7.45 -3.04
CA VAL A 69 9.39 -6.36 -2.18
C VAL A 69 9.30 -6.76 -0.70
N GLN A 70 8.13 -7.20 -0.26
CA GLN A 70 7.95 -7.73 1.08
C GLN A 70 7.06 -8.99 1.03
N PRO A 71 7.61 -10.16 0.65
CA PRO A 71 6.87 -11.41 0.68
C PRO A 71 6.34 -11.72 2.08
N PRO A 72 5.11 -12.24 2.22
CA PRO A 72 4.15 -12.57 1.16
C PRO A 72 3.20 -11.43 0.74
N TYR A 73 3.42 -10.19 1.19
CA TYR A 73 2.45 -9.11 1.13
C TYR A 73 2.53 -8.22 -0.11
N SER A 74 3.73 -7.76 -0.49
CA SER A 74 3.87 -6.77 -1.58
C SER A 74 4.86 -7.18 -2.66
N PHE A 75 4.49 -6.82 -3.89
CA PHE A 75 5.24 -7.07 -5.10
C PHE A 75 5.21 -5.82 -5.98
N ALA A 76 6.15 -5.76 -6.91
CA ALA A 76 6.22 -4.76 -7.95
C ALA A 76 6.34 -5.45 -9.30
N ARG A 77 5.63 -4.95 -10.30
CA ARG A 77 5.69 -5.45 -11.67
C ARG A 77 5.94 -4.30 -12.62
N LEU A 78 6.99 -4.40 -13.41
CA LEU A 78 7.21 -3.53 -14.55
C LEU A 78 6.67 -4.19 -15.81
N SER A 79 5.87 -3.46 -16.56
CA SER A 79 5.31 -3.91 -17.85
C SER A 79 5.56 -2.89 -18.94
N TYR A 80 5.59 -3.34 -20.18
CA TYR A 80 5.69 -2.49 -21.36
C TYR A 80 4.44 -2.62 -22.21
N ASN A 81 3.81 -1.49 -22.56
CA ASN A 81 2.65 -1.47 -23.44
C ASN A 81 3.10 -1.21 -24.89
N GLU A 82 3.02 -2.23 -25.74
CA GLU A 82 3.45 -2.15 -27.15
C GLU A 82 2.65 -1.13 -27.97
N ARG A 83 1.38 -0.90 -27.64
CA ARG A 83 0.52 0.03 -28.38
C ARG A 83 0.81 1.48 -28.02
N LYS A 84 1.04 1.75 -26.74
CA LYS A 84 1.28 3.10 -26.21
C LYS A 84 2.78 3.46 -26.17
N LYS A 85 3.65 2.46 -26.39
CA LYS A 85 5.11 2.59 -26.31
C LYS A 85 5.57 3.20 -24.98
N GLU A 86 4.93 2.78 -23.89
CA GLU A 86 5.18 3.27 -22.54
C GLU A 86 5.44 2.12 -21.56
N TYR A 87 6.28 2.39 -20.56
CA TYR A 87 6.44 1.51 -19.40
C TYR A 87 5.41 1.86 -18.33
N LEU A 88 4.93 0.83 -17.62
CA LEU A 88 4.04 0.95 -16.47
C LEU A 88 4.62 0.17 -15.30
N TYR A 89 4.76 0.84 -14.16
CA TYR A 89 5.18 0.26 -12.90
C TYR A 89 3.96 0.00 -12.02
N GLU A 90 3.70 -1.25 -11.69
CA GLU A 90 2.54 -1.65 -10.89
C GLU A 90 2.98 -2.08 -9.49
N VAL A 91 2.51 -1.34 -8.49
CA VAL A 91 2.56 -1.73 -7.08
C VAL A 91 1.41 -2.70 -6.80
N ILE A 92 1.75 -3.86 -6.25
CA ILE A 92 0.83 -4.96 -6.03
C ILE A 92 0.82 -5.28 -4.53
N GLU A 93 -0.30 -4.95 -3.89
CA GLU A 93 -0.53 -5.09 -2.45
C GLU A 93 -1.76 -5.96 -2.17
N PRO A 94 -1.95 -6.46 -0.93
CA PRO A 94 -3.10 -7.28 -0.61
C PRO A 94 -4.41 -6.51 -0.84
N GLN A 95 -5.35 -7.12 -1.56
CA GLN A 95 -6.63 -6.50 -1.85
C GLN A 95 -7.55 -6.55 -0.62
N LEU A 96 -8.15 -5.42 -0.27
CA LEU A 96 -9.11 -5.31 0.82
C LEU A 96 -10.54 -5.34 0.28
N SER A 97 -11.38 -6.16 0.90
CA SER A 97 -12.83 -6.05 0.76
C SER A 97 -13.33 -4.69 1.30
N PRO A 98 -14.52 -4.22 0.89
CA PRO A 98 -15.09 -2.98 1.40
C PRO A 98 -15.18 -2.93 2.93
N ASN A 99 -15.50 -4.07 3.56
CA ASN A 99 -15.59 -4.18 5.02
C ASN A 99 -14.22 -4.08 5.68
N GLU A 100 -13.19 -4.76 5.14
CA GLU A 100 -11.82 -4.66 5.63
C GLU A 100 -11.28 -3.23 5.48
N ALA A 101 -11.55 -2.56 4.36
CA ALA A 101 -11.14 -1.18 4.13
C ALA A 101 -11.79 -0.21 5.13
N GLN A 102 -13.08 -0.38 5.44
CA GLN A 102 -13.76 0.42 6.46
C GLN A 102 -13.22 0.14 7.88
N LEU A 103 -12.99 -1.13 8.22
CA LEU A 103 -12.41 -1.51 9.50
C LEU A 103 -11.00 -0.93 9.67
N LEU A 104 -10.16 -1.07 8.65
CA LEU A 104 -8.80 -0.51 8.61
C LEU A 104 -8.83 1.01 8.80
N LYS A 105 -9.78 1.71 8.18
CA LYS A 105 -9.97 3.15 8.35
C LYS A 105 -10.24 3.51 9.81
N HIS A 106 -11.19 2.84 10.47
CA HIS A 106 -11.50 3.09 11.88
C HIS A 106 -10.35 2.73 12.82
N LEU A 107 -9.64 1.62 12.53
CA LEU A 107 -8.45 1.20 13.26
C LEU A 107 -7.36 2.28 13.21
N LYS A 108 -7.04 2.78 12.01
CA LYS A 108 -6.03 3.84 11.82
C LYS A 108 -6.38 5.10 12.63
N GLN A 109 -7.64 5.55 12.55
CA GLN A 109 -8.10 6.73 13.30
C GLN A 109 -7.95 6.56 14.82
N THR A 110 -8.25 5.36 15.32
CA THR A 110 -8.12 5.03 16.75
C THR A 110 -6.65 4.97 17.16
N LEU A 111 -5.81 4.29 16.36
CA LEU A 111 -4.39 4.12 16.65
C LEU A 111 -3.63 5.45 16.66
N VAL A 112 -3.97 6.40 15.78
CA VAL A 112 -3.38 7.75 15.80
C VAL A 112 -3.63 8.45 17.14
N HIS A 113 -4.80 8.30 17.75
CA HIS A 113 -5.09 8.87 19.06
C HIS A 113 -4.31 8.19 20.20
N ILE A 114 -4.10 6.88 20.11
CA ILE A 114 -3.39 6.11 21.15
C ILE A 114 -1.88 6.36 21.08
N LEU A 115 -1.31 6.33 19.87
CA LEU A 115 0.14 6.45 19.65
C LEU A 115 0.67 7.88 19.80
N GLY A 116 -0.21 8.88 19.74
CA GLY A 116 0.19 10.30 19.71
C GLY A 116 1.05 10.75 20.88
N SER A 117 0.91 10.15 22.06
CA SER A 117 1.69 10.50 23.26
C SER A 117 2.90 9.60 23.53
N GLU A 118 2.96 8.39 22.97
CA GLU A 118 3.91 7.34 23.38
C GLU A 118 4.82 6.81 22.25
N GLY A 119 4.45 7.03 20.98
CA GLY A 119 5.12 6.39 19.83
C GLY A 119 6.53 6.87 19.51
N THR A 120 6.99 7.98 20.08
CA THR A 120 8.28 8.59 19.72
C THR A 120 9.48 7.85 20.31
N ILE A 121 9.30 7.08 21.39
CA ILE A 121 10.40 6.51 22.18
C ILE A 121 10.76 5.07 21.75
N MET A 122 9.88 4.39 21.01
CA MET A 122 10.03 2.95 20.71
C MET A 122 10.90 2.67 19.46
N GLY A 123 11.72 1.63 19.52
CA GLY A 123 12.45 1.08 18.38
C GLY A 123 11.53 0.47 17.32
N SER A 124 12.01 0.29 16.09
CA SER A 124 11.19 -0.18 14.95
C SER A 124 10.63 -1.59 15.14
N ALA A 125 11.41 -2.50 15.74
CA ALA A 125 10.97 -3.86 16.07
C ALA A 125 9.86 -3.84 17.13
N ASP A 126 10.04 -3.05 18.19
CA ASP A 126 9.07 -2.92 19.28
C ASP A 126 7.77 -2.28 18.79
N LYS A 127 7.86 -1.29 17.89
CA LYS A 127 6.70 -0.68 17.23
C LYS A 127 5.88 -1.69 16.45
N ARG A 128 6.52 -2.60 15.69
CA ARG A 128 5.81 -3.62 14.91
C ARG A 128 5.04 -4.58 15.82
N ALA A 129 5.67 -5.05 16.90
CA ALA A 129 5.03 -5.94 17.86
C ALA A 129 3.86 -5.24 18.59
N TYR A 130 4.09 -4.00 19.04
CA TYR A 130 3.08 -3.18 19.71
C TYR A 130 1.87 -2.91 18.83
N LEU A 131 2.07 -2.55 17.56
CA LEU A 131 0.98 -2.29 16.61
C LEU A 131 0.13 -3.54 16.38
N ARG A 132 0.77 -4.71 16.19
CA ARG A 132 0.04 -5.98 16.05
C ARG A 132 -0.79 -6.30 17.28
N ALA A 133 -0.20 -6.20 18.47
CA ALA A 133 -0.91 -6.41 19.73
C ALA A 133 -2.07 -5.42 19.92
N SER A 134 -1.89 -4.17 19.50
CA SER A 134 -2.93 -3.13 19.55
C SER A 134 -4.10 -3.43 18.63
N VAL A 135 -3.83 -3.92 17.41
CA VAL A 135 -4.87 -4.37 16.48
C VAL A 135 -5.64 -5.56 17.08
N GLU A 136 -4.94 -6.56 17.60
CA GLU A 136 -5.58 -7.73 18.24
C GLU A 136 -6.47 -7.32 19.42
N ASN A 137 -5.98 -6.44 20.29
CA ASN A 137 -6.75 -5.94 21.43
C ASN A 137 -7.99 -5.16 20.97
N TYR A 138 -7.86 -4.28 19.97
CA TYR A 138 -9.00 -3.55 19.42
C TYR A 138 -10.09 -4.50 18.89
N LEU A 139 -9.70 -5.54 18.15
CA LEU A 139 -10.62 -6.55 17.62
C LEU A 139 -11.33 -7.31 18.76
N LYS A 140 -10.58 -7.72 19.79
CA LYS A 140 -11.12 -8.42 20.97
C LYS A 140 -12.12 -7.55 21.74
N THR A 141 -11.79 -6.29 22.05
CA THR A 141 -12.67 -5.39 22.81
C THR A 141 -13.98 -5.09 22.10
N ARG A 142 -13.99 -5.10 20.76
CA ARG A 142 -15.18 -4.87 19.94
C ARG A 142 -15.94 -6.16 19.58
N GLY A 143 -15.45 -7.33 20.00
CA GLY A 143 -16.04 -8.62 19.64
C GLY A 143 -16.01 -8.91 18.13
N VAL A 144 -15.08 -8.30 17.40
CA VAL A 144 -14.95 -8.47 15.95
C VAL A 144 -14.05 -9.68 15.67
N THR A 145 -14.60 -10.69 15.01
CA THR A 145 -13.84 -11.85 14.55
C THR A 145 -13.48 -11.68 13.07
N LEU A 146 -12.19 -11.83 12.77
CA LEU A 146 -11.68 -11.78 11.40
C LEU A 146 -11.12 -13.15 11.03
N SER A 147 -11.17 -13.46 9.73
CA SER A 147 -10.42 -14.59 9.19
C SER A 147 -8.91 -14.35 9.37
N PRO A 148 -8.07 -15.40 9.53
CA PRO A 148 -6.61 -15.23 9.60
C PRO A 148 -6.05 -14.41 8.43
N LEU A 149 -6.59 -14.64 7.23
CA LEU A 149 -6.23 -13.90 6.02
C LEU A 149 -6.55 -12.41 6.13
N SER A 150 -7.75 -12.06 6.60
CA SER A 150 -8.17 -10.67 6.81
C SER A 150 -7.30 -9.97 7.85
N THR A 151 -6.95 -10.67 8.93
CA THR A 151 -6.05 -10.16 9.98
C THR A 151 -4.67 -9.84 9.41
N GLU A 152 -4.09 -10.73 8.60
CA GLU A 152 -2.79 -10.50 7.96
C GLU A 152 -2.81 -9.31 7.00
N ARG A 153 -3.87 -9.16 6.20
CA ARG A 153 -4.05 -8.01 5.30
C ARG A 153 -4.14 -6.70 6.08
N ILE A 154 -4.93 -6.64 7.14
CA ILE A 154 -5.07 -5.44 7.96
C ILE A 154 -3.73 -5.11 8.65
N ASN A 155 -3.07 -6.10 9.22
CA ASN A 155 -1.76 -5.93 9.85
C ASN A 155 -0.73 -5.38 8.87
N TYR A 156 -0.71 -5.87 7.63
CA TYR A 156 0.14 -5.32 6.57
C TYR A 156 -0.06 -3.81 6.41
N TYR A 157 -1.30 -3.36 6.18
CA TYR A 157 -1.57 -1.93 5.97
C TYR A 157 -1.33 -1.06 7.22
N ILE A 158 -1.49 -1.60 8.43
CA ILE A 158 -1.12 -0.90 9.66
C ILE A 158 0.40 -0.73 9.73
N LEU A 159 1.17 -1.79 9.52
CA LEU A 159 2.63 -1.71 9.56
C LEU A 159 3.19 -0.83 8.43
N ARG A 160 2.64 -0.96 7.22
CA ARG A 160 3.00 -0.14 6.05
C ARG A 160 2.81 1.35 6.33
N ASP A 161 1.71 1.73 6.97
CA ASP A 161 1.39 3.15 7.17
C ASP A 161 2.03 3.76 8.43
N PHE A 162 2.20 3.00 9.51
CA PHE A 162 2.74 3.51 10.78
C PHE A 162 4.25 3.29 10.93
N VAL A 163 4.80 2.24 10.31
CA VAL A 163 6.24 1.91 10.38
C VAL A 163 6.93 2.14 9.04
N GLY A 164 6.25 1.84 7.94
CA GLY A 164 6.72 2.09 6.58
C GLY A 164 6.41 3.50 6.08
N TYR A 165 6.52 3.66 4.76
CA TYR A 165 6.27 4.91 4.05
C TYR A 165 4.86 5.00 3.44
N GLY A 166 3.90 4.24 3.98
CA GLY A 166 2.52 4.27 3.54
C GLY A 166 2.38 3.91 2.05
N PRO A 167 1.68 4.72 1.23
CA PRO A 167 1.41 4.39 -0.18
C PRO A 167 2.65 4.22 -1.06
N VAL A 168 3.79 4.79 -0.66
CA VAL A 168 5.05 4.69 -1.43
C VAL A 168 6.02 3.67 -0.85
N ASP A 169 5.61 2.90 0.17
CA ASP A 169 6.46 1.94 0.87
C ASP A 169 7.05 0.88 -0.08
N VAL A 170 6.22 0.35 -0.99
CA VAL A 170 6.66 -0.62 -2.00
C VAL A 170 7.68 0.00 -2.97
N LEU A 171 7.46 1.26 -3.37
CA LEU A 171 8.37 1.98 -4.28
C LEU A 171 9.73 2.25 -3.62
N ILE A 172 9.72 2.60 -2.32
CA ILE A 172 10.95 2.80 -1.54
C ILE A 172 11.66 1.46 -1.29
N GLY A 173 10.92 0.36 -1.18
CA GLY A 173 11.48 -0.99 -1.06
C GLY A 173 12.23 -1.47 -2.30
N ASP A 174 11.97 -0.90 -3.48
CA ASP A 174 12.64 -1.28 -4.73
C ASP A 174 13.95 -0.51 -4.92
N GLU A 175 15.08 -1.22 -4.87
CA GLU A 175 16.41 -0.66 -5.08
C GLU A 175 16.63 -0.08 -6.48
N SER A 176 15.82 -0.46 -7.46
CA SER A 176 15.92 0.02 -8.84
C SER A 176 15.32 1.41 -9.04
N ILE A 177 14.57 1.92 -8.06
CA ILE A 177 13.98 3.25 -8.05
C ILE A 177 14.92 4.25 -7.38
N GLU A 178 15.20 5.35 -8.07
CA GLU A 178 16.06 6.45 -7.57
C GLU A 178 15.23 7.62 -7.04
N ASP A 179 14.17 8.01 -7.75
CA ASP A 179 13.30 9.13 -7.38
C ASP A 179 11.83 8.75 -7.49
N ILE A 180 10.99 9.33 -6.63
CA ILE A 180 9.52 9.20 -6.65
C ILE A 180 8.94 10.60 -6.72
N SER A 181 8.16 10.88 -7.75
CA SER A 181 7.55 12.18 -8.01
C SER A 181 6.03 12.11 -7.85
N CYS A 182 5.48 13.09 -7.14
CA CYS A 182 4.05 13.28 -6.96
C CYS A 182 3.68 14.72 -7.35
N ASP A 183 2.91 14.86 -8.42
CA ASP A 183 2.53 16.15 -9.01
C ASP A 183 1.16 16.66 -8.52
N GLY A 184 0.51 15.93 -7.61
CA GLY A 184 -0.77 16.30 -7.02
C GLY A 184 -1.76 15.14 -6.94
N VAL A 185 -3.01 15.51 -6.66
CA VAL A 185 -4.14 14.56 -6.55
C VAL A 185 -4.65 14.13 -7.91
N GLU A 186 -5.21 12.92 -7.98
CA GLU A 186 -5.73 12.30 -9.22
C GLU A 186 -4.68 12.11 -10.33
N ILE A 187 -3.40 12.41 -10.04
CA ILE A 187 -2.27 12.21 -10.94
C ILE A 187 -1.46 11.01 -10.42
N PRO A 188 -1.15 10.03 -11.29
CA PRO A 188 -0.29 8.92 -10.91
C PRO A 188 1.08 9.39 -10.48
N LEU A 189 1.65 8.69 -9.49
CA LEU A 189 3.05 8.89 -9.14
C LEU A 189 3.93 8.45 -10.31
N TYR A 190 5.04 9.14 -10.48
CA TYR A 190 6.09 8.77 -11.42
C TYR A 190 7.32 8.33 -10.63
N VAL A 191 8.05 7.35 -11.15
CA VAL A 191 9.30 6.89 -10.57
C VAL A 191 10.42 7.02 -11.58
N PHE A 192 11.61 7.37 -11.13
CA PHE A 192 12.82 7.31 -11.95
C PHE A 192 13.49 5.96 -11.73
N HIS A 193 13.31 5.05 -12.67
CA HIS A 193 13.90 3.72 -12.66
C HIS A 193 15.28 3.74 -13.31
N LYS A 194 16.28 3.11 -12.67
CA LYS A 194 17.68 3.09 -13.14
C LYS A 194 17.87 2.70 -14.62
N ARG A 195 17.01 1.80 -15.12
CA ARG A 195 17.07 1.25 -16.48
C ARG A 195 16.05 1.84 -17.46
N TYR A 196 14.92 2.32 -16.95
CA TYR A 196 13.74 2.67 -17.77
C TYR A 196 13.32 4.14 -17.60
N GLU A 197 14.14 4.91 -16.88
CA GLU A 197 13.95 6.34 -16.62
C GLU A 197 12.59 6.63 -16.00
N SER A 198 11.88 7.67 -16.48
CA SER A 198 10.59 8.07 -15.92
C SER A 198 9.50 7.07 -16.30
N VAL A 199 9.01 6.33 -15.29
CA VAL A 199 7.96 5.33 -15.43
C VAL A 199 6.73 5.75 -14.63
N LYS A 200 5.57 5.69 -15.27
CA LYS A 200 4.27 5.95 -14.65
C LYS A 200 3.90 4.79 -13.72
N THR A 201 3.33 5.08 -12.55
CA THR A 201 2.85 4.05 -11.62
C THR A 201 1.32 3.88 -11.62
N ASN A 202 0.81 2.86 -10.93
CA ASN A 202 -0.61 2.71 -10.59
C ASN A 202 -1.00 3.38 -9.25
N VAL A 203 -0.06 4.02 -8.55
CA VAL A 203 -0.31 4.66 -7.25
C VAL A 203 -0.83 6.08 -7.51
N ILE A 204 -1.98 6.42 -6.91
CA ILE A 204 -2.65 7.71 -7.08
C ILE A 204 -3.17 8.17 -5.72
N PHE A 205 -3.07 9.48 -5.45
CA PHE A 205 -3.74 10.11 -4.32
C PHE A 205 -5.13 10.60 -4.72
N ASP A 206 -6.18 10.04 -4.11
CA ASP A 206 -7.57 10.30 -4.50
C ASP A 206 -8.11 11.66 -4.01
N SER A 207 -7.49 12.26 -2.99
CA SER A 207 -7.92 13.57 -2.47
C SER A 207 -6.81 14.31 -1.74
N GLU A 208 -6.99 15.63 -1.62
CA GLU A 208 -6.00 16.51 -1.00
C GLU A 208 -5.75 16.17 0.46
N ASP A 209 -6.80 15.80 1.20
CA ASP A 209 -6.67 15.37 2.60
C ASP A 209 -5.67 14.22 2.77
N VAL A 210 -5.62 13.29 1.82
CA VAL A 210 -4.71 12.14 1.85
C VAL A 210 -3.30 12.57 1.60
N LEU A 211 -3.12 13.35 0.54
CA LEU A 211 -1.81 13.82 0.13
C LEU A 211 -1.22 14.73 1.20
N ASN A 212 -2.02 15.62 1.78
CA ASN A 212 -1.64 16.46 2.90
C ASN A 212 -1.30 15.63 4.15
N SER A 213 -2.10 14.62 4.49
CA SER A 213 -1.81 13.72 5.62
C SER A 213 -0.51 12.93 5.41
N PHE A 214 -0.23 12.54 4.17
CA PHE A 214 1.01 11.88 3.78
C PHE A 214 2.22 12.81 3.87
N VAL A 215 2.10 14.06 3.40
CA VAL A 215 3.17 15.07 3.56
C VAL A 215 3.45 15.36 5.04
N VAL A 216 2.41 15.43 5.88
CA VAL A 216 2.57 15.61 7.33
C VAL A 216 3.28 14.40 7.95
N SER A 217 2.94 13.17 7.58
CA SER A 217 3.61 11.98 8.11
C SER A 217 5.09 11.89 7.68
N LEU A 218 5.41 12.28 6.45
CA LEU A 218 6.79 12.43 6.00
C LEU A 218 7.55 13.50 6.80
N GLY A 219 6.91 14.64 7.07
CA GLY A 219 7.47 15.69 7.92
C GLY A 219 7.81 15.17 9.30
N GLN A 220 6.87 14.51 9.97
CA GLN A 220 7.06 13.90 11.28
C GLN A 220 8.22 12.89 11.28
N ARG A 221 8.32 12.05 10.24
CA ARG A 221 9.43 11.10 10.07
C ARG A 221 10.77 11.81 9.92
N CYS A 222 10.82 12.96 9.24
CA CYS A 222 12.01 13.79 9.12
C CYS A 222 12.30 14.63 10.38
N GLY A 223 11.51 14.51 11.44
CA GLY A 223 11.63 15.35 12.65
C GLY A 223 11.23 16.81 12.43
N LYS A 224 10.43 17.09 11.38
CA LYS A 224 9.98 18.43 10.99
C LYS A 224 8.46 18.56 11.14
N GLN A 225 8.00 19.77 11.41
CA GLN A 225 6.59 20.09 11.40
C GLN A 225 6.24 20.85 10.12
N VAL A 226 5.19 20.40 9.43
CA VAL A 226 4.68 21.02 8.21
C VAL A 226 3.26 21.50 8.49
N SER A 227 2.96 22.73 8.11
CA SER A 227 1.66 23.36 8.35
C SER A 227 1.35 24.39 7.27
N VAL A 228 0.16 25.00 7.32
CA VAL A 228 -0.19 26.11 6.42
C VAL A 228 0.80 27.27 6.55
N SER A 229 1.26 27.58 7.77
CA SER A 229 2.21 28.66 8.03
C SER A 229 3.65 28.31 7.64
N ASN A 230 4.00 27.02 7.57
CA ASN A 230 5.30 26.51 7.14
C ASN A 230 5.09 25.37 6.14
N PRO A 231 4.73 25.68 4.88
CA PRO A 231 4.24 24.69 3.93
C PRO A 231 5.37 23.91 3.24
N ILE A 232 6.62 24.28 3.43
CA ILE A 232 7.76 23.65 2.75
C ILE A 232 8.42 22.63 3.69
N LEU A 233 8.48 21.38 3.24
CA LEU A 233 9.27 20.32 3.83
C LEU A 233 10.52 20.11 2.98
N ASP A 234 11.70 20.27 3.58
CA ASP A 234 12.95 19.73 3.05
C ASP A 234 13.63 19.01 4.22
N GLY A 235 13.83 17.71 4.14
CA GLY A 235 14.35 16.93 5.26
C GLY A 235 14.96 15.60 4.81
N THR A 236 15.56 14.91 5.78
CA THR A 236 16.12 13.58 5.56
C THR A 236 15.48 12.62 6.55
N THR A 237 15.03 11.47 6.06
CA THR A 237 14.44 10.41 6.89
C THR A 237 15.53 9.70 7.71
N PRO A 238 15.18 8.97 8.78
CA PRO A 238 16.15 8.17 9.53
C PRO A 238 16.91 7.16 8.66
N GLU A 239 16.28 6.68 7.59
CA GLU A 239 16.86 5.78 6.60
C GLU A 239 17.70 6.49 5.52
N GLY A 240 17.87 7.81 5.63
CA GLY A 240 18.73 8.61 4.75
C GLY A 240 18.08 9.13 3.47
N HIS A 241 16.78 8.92 3.25
CA HIS A 241 16.09 9.43 2.06
C HIS A 241 15.83 10.93 2.18
N ARG A 242 16.07 11.69 1.11
CA ARG A 242 15.78 13.13 1.08
C ARG A 242 14.33 13.34 0.65
N VAL A 243 13.57 14.03 1.48
CA VAL A 243 12.18 14.35 1.20
C VAL A 243 12.08 15.85 0.93
N GLN A 244 11.51 16.20 -0.21
CA GLN A 244 11.03 17.55 -0.48
C GLN A 244 9.54 17.50 -0.75
N ALA A 245 8.77 18.30 -0.04
CA ALA A 245 7.34 18.38 -0.23
C ALA A 245 6.82 19.78 0.03
N THR A 246 5.70 20.09 -0.62
CA THR A 246 4.91 21.29 -0.35
C THR A 246 3.56 20.87 0.19
N TYR A 247 3.07 21.57 1.20
CA TYR A 247 1.81 21.30 1.87
C TYR A 247 0.71 22.22 1.36
N ALA A 248 -0.48 21.64 1.16
CA ALA A 248 -1.65 22.32 0.62
C ALA A 248 -1.38 22.99 -0.75
N ARG A 249 -2.23 23.94 -1.12
CA ARG A 249 -2.13 24.71 -2.37
C ARG A 249 -1.32 26.01 -2.23
N GLU A 250 -0.66 26.21 -1.10
CA GLU A 250 0.00 27.48 -0.77
C GLU A 250 1.17 27.79 -1.71
N VAL A 251 1.77 26.77 -2.31
CA VAL A 251 2.93 26.90 -3.22
C VAL A 251 2.62 26.39 -4.63
N THR A 252 1.62 25.51 -4.78
CA THR A 252 1.34 24.78 -6.02
C THR A 252 -0.14 24.88 -6.40
N THR A 253 -0.41 25.24 -7.66
CA THR A 253 -1.77 25.43 -8.18
C THR A 253 -2.59 24.13 -8.26
N ARG A 254 -1.93 22.97 -8.18
CA ARG A 254 -2.53 21.63 -8.31
C ARG A 254 -2.57 20.83 -6.99
N GLY A 255 -2.36 21.49 -5.84
CA GLY A 255 -2.27 20.85 -4.53
C GLY A 255 -0.85 20.41 -4.19
N ALA A 256 -0.66 19.89 -2.98
CA ALA A 256 0.65 19.48 -2.45
C ALA A 256 1.45 18.67 -3.48
N ALA A 257 2.65 19.13 -3.83
CA ALA A 257 3.58 18.40 -4.68
C ALA A 257 4.73 17.87 -3.83
N SER A 258 5.09 16.59 -4.01
CA SER A 258 6.06 15.91 -3.16
C SER A 258 7.03 15.07 -3.98
N PRO A 259 8.12 15.65 -4.49
CA PRO A 259 9.26 14.87 -4.95
C PRO A 259 9.99 14.24 -3.74
N ILE A 260 9.88 12.91 -3.60
CA ILE A 260 10.70 12.13 -2.68
C ILE A 260 11.94 11.66 -3.45
N ARG A 261 13.12 12.12 -3.03
CA ARG A 261 14.41 11.80 -3.65
C ARG A 261 15.17 10.80 -2.79
N ARG A 262 15.36 9.57 -3.29
CA ARG A 262 16.09 8.56 -2.52
C ARG A 262 17.58 8.91 -2.51
N PHE A 263 18.17 9.07 -1.34
CA PHE A 263 19.62 9.09 -1.20
C PHE A 263 20.12 7.66 -0.98
N LYS A 264 21.17 7.26 -1.70
CA LYS A 264 21.82 5.96 -1.54
C LYS A 264 22.67 5.97 -0.27
N GLU A 265 22.70 4.84 0.44
CA GLU A 265 23.57 4.59 1.60
C GLU A 265 25.06 4.45 1.20
N LYS A 266 25.34 4.22 -0.09
CA LYS A 266 26.68 4.23 -0.67
C LYS A 266 26.78 5.23 -1.84
N PRO A 267 27.44 6.38 -1.65
CA PRO A 267 27.96 7.17 -2.77
C PRO A 267 29.03 6.35 -3.49
N PHE A 268 29.05 6.43 -4.81
CA PHE A 268 30.09 5.84 -5.66
C PHE A 268 31.44 6.53 -5.44
#